data_AF-A0AAI9MQY0-F1
#
_entry.id   AF-A0AAI9MQY0-F1
#
_cell.length_a   1.000
_cell.length_b   1.000
_cell.length_c   1.000
_cell.angle_alpha   90.00
_cell.angle_beta   90.00
_cell.angle_gamma   90.00
#
_symmetry.space_group_name_H-M   'P 1'
#
loop_
_entity.id
_entity.type
_entity.pdbx_description
1 polymer ?
#
loop_
_entity_poly.entity_id
_entity_poly.type
_entity_poly.pdbx_seq_one_letter_code
_entity_poly.pdbx_strand_id
1 'polypeptide(L)'
;MILLTVFMEKLWKKKDNRTSTLGSRENNYVKISKLNIILFLLLIVFITSTVVFNRMYMSQRQDNKKIKSANETLINTVVVNENGLKRVKTGVDLHLKQLYANTARGCNNDTEPSFVCSGLLVHGLRLQEQVSPWSHRDIDKNVSVAFSYLRDDHKYTSSVDYSSGIILYPKNEIPETKDSYTVLCAYPIDGWTDGKKNHAGGCGNYNENLIDQGTKDNIARTKLLKAEGTCLDNNLNTAEEWFTFHRKNNYFVNKSDLLSLFTCSYPMDGDDKRVSSFNTLSDIRKGFDQNEEIKPANWNNEILISAWDEEHPERLPVMAIFYTKDNVSSLNAALLYQRAFFDKTNEMIPVVEIKFPKDKYDTAEFKEYIKN
;
A
#
# COMPACT_ATOMS: atom_id res chain seq x y z
N MET A 1 -10.99 -22.09 29.50
CA MET A 1 -10.54 -21.85 30.89
C MET A 1 -11.51 -22.38 31.94
N ILE A 2 -12.83 -22.22 31.77
CA ILE A 2 -13.86 -22.65 32.75
C ILE A 2 -14.04 -24.18 32.80
N LEU A 3 -13.87 -24.90 31.67
CA LEU A 3 -13.96 -26.37 31.64
C LEU A 3 -12.79 -27.09 32.35
N LEU A 4 -11.60 -26.48 32.38
CA LEU A 4 -10.43 -27.06 33.05
C LEU A 4 -10.47 -26.90 34.58
N THR A 5 -11.10 -25.83 35.06
CA THR A 5 -11.25 -25.56 36.51
C THR A 5 -12.25 -26.52 37.15
N VAL A 6 -13.36 -26.82 36.46
CA VAL A 6 -14.36 -27.81 36.93
C VAL A 6 -13.79 -29.23 36.96
N PHE A 7 -12.91 -29.59 36.03
CA PHE A 7 -12.26 -30.91 36.01
C PHE A 7 -11.26 -31.09 37.18
N MET A 8 -10.57 -30.01 37.57
CA MET A 8 -9.58 -30.03 38.65
C MET A 8 -10.21 -30.03 40.05
N GLU A 9 -11.36 -29.38 40.27
CA GLU A 9 -12.11 -29.48 41.54
C GLU A 9 -12.60 -30.90 41.83
N LYS A 10 -13.02 -31.64 40.80
CA LYS A 10 -13.44 -33.05 40.93
C LYS A 10 -12.28 -33.98 41.31
N LEU A 11 -11.06 -33.67 40.87
CA LEU A 11 -9.86 -34.44 41.24
C LEU A 11 -9.38 -34.13 42.66
N TRP A 12 -9.65 -32.92 43.17
CA TRP A 12 -9.28 -32.53 44.53
C TRP A 12 -10.19 -33.15 45.59
N LYS A 13 -11.52 -33.18 45.38
CA LYS A 13 -12.48 -33.79 46.33
C LYS A 13 -12.34 -35.31 46.50
N LYS A 14 -11.63 -36.01 45.60
CA LYS A 14 -11.44 -37.47 45.69
C LYS A 14 -10.28 -37.88 46.61
N LYS A 15 -9.45 -36.94 47.07
CA LYS A 15 -8.21 -37.24 47.81
C LYS A 15 -8.30 -37.13 49.34
N ASP A 16 -9.37 -36.52 49.88
CA ASP A 16 -9.49 -36.26 51.33
C ASP A 16 -10.11 -37.39 52.18
N ASN A 17 -10.41 -38.56 51.60
CA ASN A 17 -11.12 -39.63 52.32
C ASN A 17 -10.30 -40.90 52.62
N ARG A 18 -8.99 -40.80 52.86
CA ARG A 18 -8.23 -41.91 53.49
C ARG A 18 -7.19 -41.40 54.47
N THR A 19 -7.53 -41.51 55.76
CA THR A 19 -6.61 -41.41 56.87
C THR A 19 -5.82 -42.71 57.07
N SER A 20 -4.59 -42.51 57.56
CA SER A 20 -3.83 -43.38 58.48
C SER A 20 -2.81 -44.38 57.91
N THR A 21 -1.65 -44.29 58.56
CA THR A 21 -0.62 -45.29 58.85
C THR A 21 0.63 -45.40 57.96
N LEU A 22 1.76 -45.14 58.65
CA LEU A 22 3.06 -45.82 58.57
C LEU A 22 4.00 -45.55 57.37
N GLY A 23 5.21 -45.08 57.72
CA GLY A 23 6.44 -45.70 57.23
C GLY A 23 7.23 -44.91 56.18
N SER A 24 8.36 -44.38 56.62
CA SER A 24 9.48 -43.80 55.88
C SER A 24 9.67 -44.29 54.42
N ARG A 25 9.57 -43.35 53.48
CA ARG A 25 10.43 -43.28 52.30
C ARG A 25 10.44 -41.82 51.83
N GLU A 26 11.58 -41.16 51.95
CA GLU A 26 11.81 -39.84 51.38
C GLU A 26 11.62 -39.92 49.86
N ASN A 27 10.45 -39.53 49.39
CA ASN A 27 10.28 -39.13 48.01
C ASN A 27 10.65 -37.64 47.95
N ASN A 28 11.81 -37.34 47.35
CA ASN A 28 12.21 -36.00 46.93
C ASN A 28 11.25 -35.48 45.86
N TYR A 29 10.03 -35.10 46.24
CA TYR A 29 9.17 -34.26 45.43
C TYR A 29 9.67 -32.82 45.62
N VAL A 30 10.40 -32.33 44.61
CA VAL A 30 10.72 -30.90 44.47
C VAL A 30 9.41 -30.12 44.61
N LYS A 31 9.28 -29.34 45.67
CA LYS A 31 8.11 -28.50 45.95
C LYS A 31 8.15 -27.32 44.98
N ILE A 32 7.73 -27.55 43.74
CA ILE A 32 7.67 -26.49 42.72
C ILE A 32 6.65 -25.46 43.19
N SER A 33 7.11 -24.24 43.49
CA SER A 33 6.24 -23.17 43.96
C SER A 33 5.19 -22.85 42.88
N LYS A 34 3.99 -22.41 43.30
CA LYS A 34 2.95 -21.95 42.34
C LYS A 34 3.49 -20.90 41.37
N LEU A 35 4.44 -20.08 41.83
CA LEU A 35 5.13 -19.08 41.00
C LEU A 35 5.98 -19.72 39.89
N ASN A 36 6.70 -20.81 40.19
CA ASN A 36 7.49 -21.55 39.20
C ASN A 36 6.60 -22.25 38.16
N ILE A 37 5.43 -22.76 38.55
CA ILE A 37 4.45 -23.34 37.61
C ILE A 37 3.88 -22.25 36.70
N ILE A 38 3.55 -21.07 37.24
CA ILE A 38 3.05 -19.93 36.46
C ILE A 38 4.11 -19.41 35.50
N LEU A 39 5.37 -19.26 35.94
CA LEU A 39 6.48 -18.87 35.05
C LEU A 39 6.69 -19.90 33.94
N PHE A 40 6.62 -21.20 34.25
CA PHE A 40 6.78 -22.26 33.25
C PHE A 40 5.64 -22.26 32.23
N LEU A 41 4.39 -22.03 32.66
CA LEU A 41 3.24 -21.89 31.76
C LEU A 41 3.34 -20.62 30.89
N LEU A 42 3.78 -19.49 31.46
CA LEU A 42 4.02 -18.26 30.69
C LEU A 42 5.15 -18.44 29.68
N LEU A 43 6.22 -19.14 30.05
CA LEU A 43 7.31 -19.48 29.13
C LEU A 43 6.83 -20.39 28.00
N ILE A 44 5.98 -21.40 28.30
CA ILE A 44 5.36 -22.25 27.27
C ILE A 44 4.49 -21.41 26.34
N VAL A 45 3.65 -20.50 26.86
CA VAL A 45 2.81 -19.61 26.02
C VAL A 45 3.67 -18.67 25.17
N PHE A 46 4.77 -18.14 25.72
CA PHE A 46 5.69 -17.29 24.99
C PHE A 46 6.39 -18.07 23.87
N ILE A 47 6.88 -19.28 24.15
CA ILE A 47 7.53 -20.18 23.17
C ILE A 47 6.52 -20.62 22.11
N THR A 48 5.28 -20.99 22.47
CA THR A 48 4.28 -21.38 21.48
C THR A 48 3.85 -20.20 20.63
N SER A 49 3.72 -18.99 21.20
CA SER A 49 3.41 -17.79 20.41
C SER A 49 4.54 -17.42 19.44
N THR A 50 5.81 -17.51 19.86
CA THR A 50 6.96 -17.24 18.99
C THR A 50 7.14 -18.32 17.93
N VAL A 51 6.85 -19.59 18.22
CA VAL A 51 6.86 -20.68 17.23
C VAL A 51 5.73 -20.52 16.22
N VAL A 52 4.52 -20.14 16.66
CA VAL A 52 3.39 -19.87 15.75
C VAL A 52 3.68 -18.64 14.89
N PHE A 53 4.20 -17.56 15.47
CA PHE A 53 4.60 -16.36 14.74
C PHE A 53 5.73 -16.63 13.75
N ASN A 54 6.78 -17.39 14.15
CA ASN A 54 7.82 -17.80 13.22
C ASN A 54 7.29 -18.72 12.11
N ARG A 55 6.35 -19.63 12.39
CA ARG A 55 5.75 -20.49 11.36
C ARG A 55 4.90 -19.66 10.39
N MET A 56 4.10 -18.72 10.88
CA MET A 56 3.32 -17.81 10.03
C MET A 56 4.22 -16.90 9.20
N TYR A 57 5.23 -16.27 9.81
CA TYR A 57 6.20 -15.42 9.13
C TYR A 57 7.02 -16.21 8.09
N MET A 58 7.42 -17.45 8.41
CA MET A 58 8.13 -18.33 7.46
C MET A 58 7.22 -18.85 6.36
N SER A 59 5.93 -19.11 6.63
CA SER A 59 4.92 -19.45 5.60
C SER A 59 4.72 -18.28 4.66
N GLN A 60 4.47 -17.07 5.17
CA GLN A 60 4.31 -15.86 4.37
C GLN A 60 5.58 -15.54 3.57
N ARG A 61 6.77 -15.72 4.15
CA ARG A 61 8.04 -15.62 3.40
C ARG A 61 8.20 -16.70 2.35
N GLN A 62 7.76 -17.92 2.59
CA GLN A 62 7.80 -19.01 1.61
C GLN A 62 6.80 -18.78 0.49
N ASP A 63 5.61 -18.28 0.80
CA ASP A 63 4.58 -17.93 -0.17
C ASP A 63 5.05 -16.72 -1.00
N ASN A 64 5.62 -15.68 -0.38
CA ASN A 64 6.27 -14.57 -1.10
C ASN A 64 7.47 -15.02 -1.93
N LYS A 65 8.27 -15.99 -1.47
CA LYS A 65 9.37 -16.58 -2.25
C LYS A 65 8.87 -17.43 -3.42
N LYS A 66 7.79 -18.20 -3.24
CA LYS A 66 7.14 -18.98 -4.30
C LYS A 66 6.49 -18.07 -5.32
N ILE A 67 5.83 -17.00 -4.87
CA ILE A 67 5.29 -15.94 -5.73
C ILE A 67 6.45 -15.30 -6.51
N LYS A 68 7.52 -14.88 -5.83
CA LYS A 68 8.69 -14.30 -6.49
C LYS A 68 9.35 -15.24 -7.50
N SER A 69 9.52 -16.52 -7.16
CA SER A 69 10.13 -17.50 -8.07
C SER A 69 9.19 -17.90 -9.21
N ALA A 70 7.88 -17.97 -8.97
CA ALA A 70 6.88 -18.18 -10.02
C ALA A 70 6.83 -16.98 -10.97
N ASN A 71 6.96 -15.76 -10.45
CA ASN A 71 7.08 -14.53 -11.23
C ASN A 71 8.33 -14.57 -12.10
N GLU A 72 9.50 -14.84 -11.51
CA GLU A 72 10.76 -15.00 -12.27
C GLU A 72 10.66 -16.14 -13.30
N THR A 73 9.97 -17.24 -13.01
CA THR A 73 9.81 -18.36 -13.94
C THR A 73 8.87 -17.99 -15.10
N LEU A 74 7.72 -17.36 -14.85
CA LEU A 74 6.77 -16.91 -15.87
C LEU A 74 7.40 -15.86 -16.79
N ILE A 75 8.13 -14.92 -16.18
CA ILE A 75 8.85 -13.83 -16.85
C ILE A 75 10.01 -14.35 -17.70
N ASN A 76 10.65 -15.45 -17.30
CA ASN A 76 11.78 -16.04 -18.02
C ASN A 76 11.38 -17.13 -19.03
N THR A 77 10.20 -17.75 -18.93
CA THR A 77 9.69 -18.71 -19.93
C THR A 77 9.02 -18.04 -21.12
N VAL A 78 8.54 -16.81 -20.95
CA VAL A 78 8.30 -15.92 -22.08
C VAL A 78 9.67 -15.47 -22.60
N VAL A 79 10.32 -16.33 -23.39
CA VAL A 79 11.33 -15.86 -24.33
C VAL A 79 10.65 -14.76 -25.13
N VAL A 80 11.10 -13.52 -24.94
CA VAL A 80 10.70 -12.36 -25.74
C VAL A 80 11.28 -12.57 -27.15
N ASN A 81 10.80 -13.58 -27.86
CA ASN A 81 10.72 -13.53 -29.30
C ASN A 81 9.77 -12.36 -29.55
N GLU A 82 10.40 -11.23 -29.87
CA GLU A 82 9.80 -9.94 -30.11
C GLU A 82 8.38 -10.09 -30.66
N ASN A 83 7.41 -9.60 -29.92
CA ASN A 83 5.98 -9.72 -30.18
C ASN A 83 5.54 -9.14 -31.56
N GLY A 84 6.38 -8.96 -32.58
CA GLY A 84 5.99 -8.50 -33.93
C GLY A 84 5.37 -7.09 -33.98
N LEU A 85 5.20 -6.43 -32.83
CA LEU A 85 4.65 -5.08 -32.71
C LEU A 85 5.73 -4.08 -33.06
N LYS A 86 5.49 -3.30 -34.11
CA LYS A 86 6.37 -2.20 -34.52
C LYS A 86 6.17 -1.02 -33.57
N ARG A 87 7.19 -0.75 -32.74
CA ARG A 87 7.21 0.43 -31.86
C ARG A 87 7.81 1.61 -32.61
N VAL A 88 7.18 2.77 -32.49
CA VAL A 88 7.63 4.03 -33.07
C VAL A 88 7.78 5.04 -31.95
N LYS A 89 8.79 5.91 -32.02
CA LYS A 89 8.95 6.99 -31.05
C LYS A 89 7.73 7.91 -31.07
N THR A 90 7.10 8.09 -29.93
CA THR A 90 5.97 9.00 -29.74
C THR A 90 6.39 10.33 -29.11
N GLY A 91 7.48 10.34 -28.33
CA GLY A 91 7.89 11.50 -27.53
C GLY A 91 7.20 11.59 -26.18
N VAL A 92 6.49 10.54 -25.76
CA VAL A 92 5.82 10.48 -24.45
C VAL A 92 6.83 10.62 -23.30
N ASP A 93 8.09 10.21 -23.48
CA ASP A 93 9.15 10.37 -22.48
C ASP A 93 9.44 11.85 -22.14
N LEU A 94 9.44 12.71 -23.17
CA LEU A 94 9.61 14.15 -23.00
C LEU A 94 8.39 14.77 -22.31
N HIS A 95 7.19 14.31 -22.65
CA HIS A 95 5.95 14.79 -22.05
C HIS A 95 5.84 14.40 -20.57
N LEU A 96 6.14 13.14 -20.23
CA LEU A 96 6.22 12.66 -18.84
C LEU A 96 7.21 13.48 -18.01
N LYS A 97 8.36 13.85 -18.61
CA LYS A 97 9.35 14.72 -17.97
C LYS A 97 8.79 16.13 -17.70
N GLN A 98 8.00 16.69 -18.62
CA GLN A 98 7.36 17.99 -18.43
C GLN A 98 6.32 17.94 -17.31
N LEU A 99 5.44 16.94 -17.30
CA LEU A 99 4.45 16.73 -16.24
C LEU A 99 5.11 16.55 -14.87
N TYR A 100 6.18 15.76 -14.80
CA TYR A 100 6.96 15.54 -13.58
C TYR A 100 7.59 16.83 -13.04
N ALA A 101 8.16 17.66 -13.91
CA ALA A 101 8.84 18.91 -13.53
C ALA A 101 7.87 20.05 -13.18
N ASN A 102 6.60 19.95 -13.58
CA ASN A 102 5.60 20.98 -13.33
C ASN A 102 5.11 20.94 -11.87
N THR A 103 5.68 21.77 -11.00
CA THR A 103 5.32 21.83 -9.57
C THR A 103 4.24 22.87 -9.26
N ALA A 104 3.39 23.22 -10.23
CA ALA A 104 2.27 24.14 -10.03
C ALA A 104 1.39 23.73 -8.82
N ARG A 105 0.86 24.74 -8.12
CA ARG A 105 0.00 24.55 -6.94
C ARG A 105 -1.45 24.26 -7.31
N GLY A 106 -1.88 24.70 -8.49
CA GLY A 106 -3.19 24.38 -9.04
C GLY A 106 -3.18 24.47 -10.56
N CYS A 107 -4.31 24.08 -11.14
CA CYS A 107 -4.58 24.13 -12.56
C CYS A 107 -5.73 25.12 -12.82
N ASN A 108 -5.86 25.59 -14.07
CA ASN A 108 -6.94 26.50 -14.48
C ASN A 108 -7.05 27.76 -13.59
N ASN A 109 -5.95 28.48 -13.39
CA ASN A 109 -5.87 29.63 -12.46
C ASN A 109 -6.22 29.24 -11.02
N ASP A 110 -5.66 28.13 -10.55
CA ASP A 110 -5.84 27.58 -9.19
C ASP A 110 -7.28 27.20 -8.81
N THR A 111 -8.17 26.98 -9.78
CA THR A 111 -9.54 26.48 -9.52
C THR A 111 -9.63 24.94 -9.49
N GLU A 112 -8.57 24.25 -9.92
CA GLU A 112 -8.48 22.80 -9.98
C GLU A 112 -7.20 22.31 -9.26
N PRO A 113 -7.22 21.14 -8.59
CA PRO A 113 -6.01 20.57 -7.98
C PRO A 113 -4.91 20.32 -9.01
N SER A 114 -3.66 20.37 -8.58
CA SER A 114 -2.52 20.26 -9.51
C SER A 114 -2.38 18.91 -10.21
N PHE A 115 -2.96 17.82 -9.69
CA PHE A 115 -3.02 16.53 -10.39
C PHE A 115 -3.83 16.58 -11.70
N VAL A 116 -4.61 17.64 -11.92
CA VAL A 116 -5.40 17.82 -13.15
C VAL A 116 -4.53 18.12 -14.37
N CYS A 117 -3.35 18.72 -14.18
CA CYS A 117 -2.47 19.19 -15.27
C CYS A 117 -0.96 18.98 -15.02
N SER A 118 -0.60 18.27 -13.94
CA SER A 118 0.80 18.04 -13.60
C SER A 118 0.97 16.72 -12.84
N GLY A 119 2.22 16.29 -12.72
CA GLY A 119 2.60 15.02 -12.11
C GLY A 119 2.07 13.80 -12.88
N LEU A 120 2.42 12.63 -12.38
CA LEU A 120 2.10 11.36 -13.03
C LEU A 120 1.32 10.49 -12.05
N LEU A 121 0.11 10.07 -12.43
CA LEU A 121 -0.62 9.02 -11.73
C LEU A 121 -0.09 7.67 -12.21
N VAL A 122 0.68 7.00 -11.36
CA VAL A 122 1.38 5.74 -11.63
C VAL A 122 0.69 4.61 -10.85
N HIS A 123 0.10 3.65 -11.54
CA HIS A 123 -0.44 2.43 -10.93
C HIS A 123 0.43 1.24 -11.28
N GLY A 124 1.06 0.68 -10.26
CA GLY A 124 1.86 -0.53 -10.41
C GLY A 124 0.99 -1.78 -10.41
N LEU A 125 1.33 -2.74 -11.26
CA LEU A 125 0.58 -3.95 -11.50
C LEU A 125 1.40 -5.19 -11.14
N ARG A 126 0.72 -6.24 -10.69
CA ARG A 126 1.31 -7.57 -10.44
C ARG A 126 0.71 -8.58 -11.40
N LEU A 127 1.54 -9.18 -12.28
CA LEU A 127 1.06 -10.14 -13.28
C LEU A 127 0.27 -11.32 -12.70
N GLN A 128 0.59 -11.76 -11.47
CA GLN A 128 -0.11 -12.86 -10.80
C GLN A 128 -1.50 -12.49 -10.25
N GLU A 129 -1.80 -11.21 -10.08
CA GLU A 129 -3.11 -10.71 -9.64
C GLU A 129 -3.89 -10.08 -10.81
N GLN A 130 -3.16 -9.45 -11.73
CA GLN A 130 -3.69 -8.66 -12.84
C GLN A 130 -2.89 -9.01 -14.11
N VAL A 131 -3.37 -9.98 -14.89
CA VAL A 131 -2.71 -10.40 -16.14
C VAL A 131 -2.85 -9.31 -17.22
N SER A 132 -3.92 -8.52 -17.15
CA SER A 132 -4.21 -7.44 -18.08
C SER A 132 -4.09 -6.07 -17.40
N PRO A 133 -3.55 -5.05 -18.08
CA PRO A 133 -3.31 -3.75 -17.45
C PRO A 133 -4.57 -2.95 -17.10
N TRP A 134 -5.73 -3.33 -17.61
CA TRP A 134 -7.03 -2.76 -17.24
C TRP A 134 -7.77 -3.61 -16.21
N SER A 135 -7.21 -4.73 -15.74
CA SER A 135 -7.91 -5.58 -14.77
C SER A 135 -7.74 -5.06 -13.34
N HIS A 136 -8.73 -5.27 -12.50
CA HIS A 136 -8.74 -4.94 -11.07
C HIS A 136 -8.36 -6.16 -10.23
N ARG A 137 -7.69 -5.90 -9.10
CA ARG A 137 -7.66 -6.89 -8.01
C ARG A 137 -9.07 -7.05 -7.44
N ASP A 138 -9.38 -8.21 -6.86
CA ASP A 138 -10.72 -8.47 -6.32
C ASP A 138 -11.17 -7.43 -5.27
N ILE A 139 -10.23 -6.88 -4.49
CA ILE A 139 -10.50 -5.84 -3.49
C ILE A 139 -10.72 -4.44 -4.07
N ASP A 140 -10.35 -4.21 -5.33
CA ASP A 140 -10.48 -2.91 -6.00
C ASP A 140 -11.76 -2.83 -6.85
N LYS A 141 -12.30 -3.98 -7.27
CA LYS A 141 -13.51 -4.09 -8.13
C LYS A 141 -14.69 -3.32 -7.55
N ASN A 142 -15.27 -2.43 -8.34
CA ASN A 142 -16.41 -1.58 -7.97
C ASN A 142 -16.18 -0.69 -6.73
N VAL A 143 -14.92 -0.48 -6.32
CA VAL A 143 -14.58 0.33 -5.14
C VAL A 143 -13.67 1.49 -5.55
N SER A 144 -12.37 1.24 -5.59
CA SER A 144 -11.35 2.25 -5.90
C SER A 144 -10.06 1.56 -6.30
N VAL A 145 -9.20 2.27 -7.02
CA VAL A 145 -7.86 1.79 -7.42
C VAL A 145 -6.80 2.75 -6.90
N ALA A 146 -5.74 2.19 -6.32
CA ALA A 146 -4.64 2.96 -5.74
C ALA A 146 -3.57 3.32 -6.78
N PHE A 147 -3.21 4.59 -6.82
CA PHE A 147 -2.14 5.16 -7.64
C PHE A 147 -1.14 5.86 -6.73
N SER A 148 0.12 5.90 -7.16
CA SER A 148 1.09 6.85 -6.64
C SER A 148 1.15 8.07 -7.55
N TYR A 149 1.43 9.25 -6.98
CA TYR A 149 1.60 10.50 -7.69
C TYR A 149 3.07 10.90 -7.72
N LEU A 150 3.71 10.79 -8.90
CA LEU A 150 5.11 11.11 -9.09
C LEU A 150 5.27 12.51 -9.67
N ARG A 151 5.95 13.39 -8.92
CA ARG A 151 6.28 14.77 -9.31
C ARG A 151 7.57 15.20 -8.63
N ASP A 152 8.23 16.25 -9.11
CA ASP A 152 9.52 16.65 -8.55
C ASP A 152 9.46 17.08 -7.07
N ASP A 153 8.31 17.50 -6.56
CA ASP A 153 8.05 17.78 -5.15
C ASP A 153 7.25 16.65 -4.44
N HIS A 154 6.99 15.53 -5.13
CA HIS A 154 6.30 14.33 -4.63
C HIS A 154 7.10 13.06 -4.98
N LYS A 155 8.41 13.11 -4.81
CA LYS A 155 9.31 11.99 -5.10
C LYS A 155 8.92 10.75 -4.27
N TYR A 156 9.21 9.55 -4.76
CA TYR A 156 9.16 8.30 -4.01
C TYR A 156 10.05 7.25 -4.67
N THR A 157 10.47 6.24 -3.90
CA THR A 157 11.30 5.13 -4.40
C THR A 157 10.45 4.04 -5.05
N SER A 158 10.95 3.40 -6.11
CA SER A 158 10.27 2.23 -6.71
C SER A 158 10.03 1.13 -5.67
N SER A 159 8.85 0.52 -5.71
CA SER A 159 8.62 -0.77 -5.05
C SER A 159 9.04 -1.92 -5.97
N VAL A 160 9.62 -2.98 -5.40
CA VAL A 160 9.97 -4.19 -6.15
C VAL A 160 8.71 -4.92 -6.62
N ASP A 161 7.67 -4.91 -5.79
CA ASP A 161 6.40 -5.61 -6.03
C ASP A 161 5.55 -4.96 -7.12
N TYR A 162 5.86 -3.71 -7.48
CA TYR A 162 5.08 -2.85 -8.38
C TYR A 162 6.00 -2.17 -9.42
N SER A 163 6.95 -2.94 -9.94
CA SER A 163 8.02 -2.42 -10.81
C SER A 163 7.61 -2.22 -12.28
N SER A 164 6.36 -2.47 -12.64
CA SER A 164 5.78 -2.19 -13.95
C SER A 164 4.29 -1.91 -13.82
N GLY A 165 3.70 -1.16 -14.75
CA GLY A 165 2.28 -0.84 -14.68
C GLY A 165 1.84 0.20 -15.70
N ILE A 166 0.83 1.00 -15.35
CA ILE A 166 0.25 2.03 -16.23
C ILE A 166 0.45 3.43 -15.65
N ILE A 167 0.50 4.41 -16.55
CA ILE A 167 0.40 5.84 -16.26
C ILE A 167 -0.84 6.36 -16.97
N LEU A 168 -1.73 7.04 -16.25
CA LEU A 168 -2.90 7.68 -16.86
C LEU A 168 -2.59 9.07 -17.39
N TYR A 169 -3.32 9.51 -18.39
CA TYR A 169 -3.33 10.92 -18.81
C TYR A 169 -3.74 11.82 -17.63
N PRO A 170 -3.13 13.01 -17.47
CA PRO A 170 -3.68 14.02 -16.56
C PRO A 170 -5.06 14.45 -17.07
N LYS A 171 -5.96 14.84 -16.15
CA LYS A 171 -7.39 15.04 -16.47
C LYS A 171 -7.64 16.04 -17.61
N ASN A 172 -6.80 17.06 -17.77
CA ASN A 172 -6.92 18.08 -18.82
C ASN A 172 -6.45 17.61 -20.22
N GLU A 173 -5.77 16.47 -20.31
CA GLU A 173 -5.20 15.94 -21.56
C GLU A 173 -5.79 14.58 -21.93
N ILE A 174 -6.85 14.14 -21.23
CA ILE A 174 -7.57 12.91 -21.58
C ILE A 174 -8.15 13.09 -23.01
N PRO A 175 -7.80 12.20 -23.96
CA PRO A 175 -8.37 12.25 -25.31
C PRO A 175 -9.90 12.09 -25.29
N GLU A 176 -10.60 12.74 -26.21
CA GLU A 176 -12.08 12.70 -26.28
C GLU A 176 -12.66 11.28 -26.45
N THR A 177 -11.87 10.35 -26.95
CA THR A 177 -12.25 8.93 -27.11
C THR A 177 -12.13 8.10 -25.84
N LYS A 178 -11.63 8.68 -24.74
CA LYS A 178 -11.37 8.02 -23.47
C LYS A 178 -12.32 8.55 -22.39
N ASP A 179 -12.64 7.69 -21.42
CA ASP A 179 -13.41 8.07 -20.25
C ASP A 179 -12.54 8.90 -19.30
N SER A 180 -13.15 9.90 -18.66
CA SER A 180 -12.53 10.58 -17.53
C SER A 180 -12.56 9.69 -16.29
N TYR A 181 -11.72 9.99 -15.31
CA TYR A 181 -11.71 9.33 -14.01
C TYR A 181 -11.93 10.32 -12.87
N THR A 182 -12.43 9.82 -11.75
CA THR A 182 -12.64 10.58 -10.52
C THR A 182 -11.55 10.24 -9.53
N VAL A 183 -10.83 11.26 -9.05
CA VAL A 183 -9.96 11.12 -7.89
C VAL A 183 -10.84 11.27 -6.65
N LEU A 184 -10.97 10.20 -5.87
CA LEU A 184 -11.84 10.14 -4.70
C LEU A 184 -11.21 10.86 -3.50
N CYS A 185 -9.95 10.50 -3.21
CA CYS A 185 -9.18 11.05 -2.11
C CYS A 185 -7.68 10.84 -2.31
N ALA A 186 -6.87 11.52 -1.51
CA ALA A 186 -5.42 11.35 -1.52
C ALA A 186 -4.81 11.35 -0.11
N TYR A 187 -3.74 10.59 0.06
CA TYR A 187 -2.92 10.48 1.24
C TYR A 187 -1.50 11.01 0.96
N PRO A 188 -0.89 11.77 1.87
CA PRO A 188 0.48 12.29 1.70
C PRO A 188 1.56 11.20 1.76
N ILE A 189 1.20 10.02 2.22
CA ILE A 189 2.01 8.81 2.34
C ILE A 189 1.11 7.60 2.08
N ASP A 190 1.66 6.39 2.11
CA ASP A 190 0.91 5.14 2.04
C ASP A 190 -0.17 5.15 3.12
N GLY A 191 -1.43 5.07 2.69
CA GLY A 191 -2.61 5.17 3.53
C GLY A 191 -3.11 3.82 4.00
N TRP A 192 -2.44 2.71 3.68
CA TRP A 192 -2.93 1.35 3.96
C TRP A 192 -4.37 1.15 3.43
N THR A 193 -4.65 1.60 2.22
CA THR A 193 -6.05 1.71 1.74
C THR A 193 -6.71 0.35 1.52
N ASP A 194 -5.94 -0.71 1.24
CA ASP A 194 -6.45 -2.09 1.17
C ASP A 194 -7.19 -2.48 2.45
N GLY A 195 -6.64 -2.12 3.62
CA GLY A 195 -7.28 -2.37 4.91
C GLY A 195 -8.46 -1.44 5.22
N LYS A 196 -8.71 -0.43 4.37
CA LYS A 196 -9.77 0.59 4.51
C LYS A 196 -10.84 0.47 3.40
N LYS A 197 -10.74 -0.47 2.46
CA LYS A 197 -11.63 -0.56 1.26
C LYS A 197 -13.12 -0.67 1.60
N ASN A 198 -13.46 -1.41 2.65
CA ASN A 198 -14.84 -1.55 3.14
C ASN A 198 -15.38 -0.27 3.84
N HIS A 199 -14.58 0.80 3.89
CA HIS A 199 -14.90 2.03 4.59
C HIS A 199 -14.63 3.25 3.68
N ALA A 200 -15.71 3.81 3.12
CA ALA A 200 -15.67 4.90 2.14
C ALA A 200 -14.73 4.60 0.95
N GLY A 201 -14.71 3.34 0.50
CA GLY A 201 -13.90 2.90 -0.63
C GLY A 201 -12.39 3.06 -0.44
N GLY A 202 -11.91 3.04 0.81
CA GLY A 202 -10.51 3.27 1.14
C GLY A 202 -10.18 4.71 1.53
N CYS A 203 -11.12 5.65 1.44
CA CYS A 203 -10.89 7.06 1.77
C CYS A 203 -11.12 7.42 3.23
N GLY A 204 -11.72 6.55 4.04
CA GLY A 204 -11.97 6.88 5.44
C GLY A 204 -10.82 6.51 6.38
N ASN A 205 -11.03 6.68 7.68
CA ASN A 205 -10.01 6.36 8.68
C ASN A 205 -10.01 4.87 9.05
N TYR A 206 -8.87 4.43 9.58
CA TYR A 206 -8.76 3.08 10.14
C TYR A 206 -9.62 2.97 11.41
N ASN A 207 -10.51 1.97 11.49
CA ASN A 207 -11.44 1.78 12.62
C ASN A 207 -11.30 0.40 13.28
N GLU A 208 -11.97 0.23 14.42
CA GLU A 208 -11.85 -0.97 15.27
C GLU A 208 -12.41 -2.26 14.64
N ASN A 209 -13.21 -2.16 13.59
CA ASN A 209 -13.71 -3.33 12.85
C ASN A 209 -12.71 -3.83 11.80
N LEU A 210 -11.59 -3.13 11.59
CA LEU A 210 -10.55 -3.44 10.59
C LEU A 210 -9.35 -4.18 11.20
N ILE A 211 -9.49 -4.65 12.43
CA ILE A 211 -8.40 -5.25 13.22
C ILE A 211 -8.36 -6.75 13.00
N ASP A 212 -7.76 -7.18 11.89
CA ASP A 212 -7.35 -8.59 11.75
C ASP A 212 -5.92 -8.82 12.29
N GLN A 213 -5.14 -7.75 12.53
CA GLN A 213 -3.71 -7.85 12.85
C GLN A 213 -3.18 -6.89 13.94
N GLY A 214 -4.04 -6.12 14.61
CA GLY A 214 -3.61 -5.08 15.57
C GLY A 214 -3.44 -5.56 17.02
N THR A 215 -2.40 -5.06 17.71
CA THR A 215 -2.29 -5.17 19.18
C THR A 215 -3.38 -4.33 19.85
N LYS A 216 -3.74 -4.63 21.12
CA LYS A 216 -4.70 -3.81 21.90
C LYS A 216 -4.39 -2.30 21.88
N ASP A 217 -3.11 -1.95 21.79
CA ASP A 217 -2.65 -0.56 21.72
C ASP A 217 -2.97 0.09 20.37
N ASN A 218 -2.92 -0.68 19.27
CA ASN A 218 -3.36 -0.20 17.95
C ASN A 218 -4.87 0.04 17.95
N ILE A 219 -5.65 -0.82 18.63
CA ILE A 219 -7.11 -0.65 18.78
C ILE A 219 -7.43 0.65 19.55
N ALA A 220 -6.69 0.97 20.61
CA ALA A 220 -6.94 2.20 21.35
C ALA A 220 -6.67 3.46 20.50
N ARG A 221 -5.71 3.38 19.58
CA ARG A 221 -5.33 4.48 18.68
C ARG A 221 -6.36 4.76 17.59
N THR A 222 -7.20 3.78 17.19
CA THR A 222 -8.25 3.99 16.17
C THR A 222 -9.29 5.02 16.60
N LYS A 223 -9.47 5.22 17.91
CA LYS A 223 -10.45 6.17 18.47
C LYS A 223 -10.02 7.64 18.41
N LEU A 224 -8.79 7.91 17.98
CA LEU A 224 -8.23 9.28 17.92
C LEU A 224 -8.66 10.04 16.67
N LEU A 225 -9.07 9.33 15.62
CA LEU A 225 -9.70 9.90 14.44
C LEU A 225 -11.18 9.55 14.46
N LYS A 226 -12.02 10.45 13.93
CA LYS A 226 -13.42 10.11 13.65
C LYS A 226 -13.45 8.95 12.65
N ALA A 227 -14.10 7.84 12.98
CA ALA A 227 -14.08 6.63 12.17
C ALA A 227 -14.44 6.90 10.70
N GLU A 228 -15.51 7.66 10.45
CA GLU A 228 -16.02 8.02 9.11
C GLU A 228 -15.37 9.26 8.48
N GLY A 229 -14.41 9.90 9.15
CA GLY A 229 -13.91 11.22 8.76
C GLY A 229 -12.71 11.20 7.79
N THR A 230 -12.49 12.34 7.14
CA THR A 230 -11.26 12.71 6.42
C THR A 230 -10.30 13.48 7.35
N CYS A 231 -9.16 13.93 6.84
CA CYS A 231 -8.29 14.87 7.56
C CYS A 231 -9.03 16.17 7.91
N LEU A 232 -9.91 16.66 7.03
CA LEU A 232 -10.67 17.88 7.27
C LEU A 232 -11.65 17.71 8.44
N ASP A 233 -12.30 16.55 8.57
CA ASP A 233 -13.22 16.25 9.68
C ASP A 233 -12.54 16.18 11.05
N ASN A 234 -11.22 15.98 11.05
CA ASN A 234 -10.37 15.94 12.23
C ASN A 234 -9.61 17.26 12.46
N ASN A 235 -9.96 18.34 11.75
CA ASN A 235 -9.30 19.65 11.80
C ASN A 235 -7.80 19.59 11.46
N LEU A 236 -7.42 18.70 10.54
CA LEU A 236 -6.07 18.60 10.00
C LEU A 236 -6.09 19.25 8.62
N ASN A 237 -6.24 20.58 8.59
CA ASN A 237 -6.42 21.35 7.35
C ASN A 237 -5.07 21.80 6.76
N THR A 238 -4.01 21.81 7.57
CA THR A 238 -2.67 22.26 7.22
C THR A 238 -1.61 21.21 7.53
N ALA A 239 -0.43 21.34 6.90
CA ALA A 239 0.70 20.46 7.18
C ALA A 239 1.13 20.55 8.65
N GLU A 240 1.11 21.74 9.25
CA GLU A 240 1.46 21.94 10.66
C GLU A 240 0.53 21.19 11.61
N GLU A 241 -0.78 21.28 11.39
CA GLU A 241 -1.79 20.55 12.16
C GLU A 241 -1.58 19.03 12.00
N TRP A 242 -1.36 18.56 10.77
CA TRP A 242 -1.10 17.15 10.48
C TRP A 242 0.14 16.64 11.22
N PHE A 243 1.30 17.32 11.11
CA PHE A 243 2.52 16.92 11.81
C PHE A 243 2.36 17.00 13.33
N THR A 244 1.66 18.00 13.85
CA THR A 244 1.43 18.17 15.29
C THR A 244 0.57 17.04 15.85
N PHE A 245 -0.50 16.66 15.16
CA PHE A 245 -1.32 15.50 15.51
C PHE A 245 -0.48 14.21 15.54
N HIS A 246 0.26 13.93 14.47
CA HIS A 246 1.05 12.69 14.37
C HIS A 246 2.21 12.63 15.38
N ARG A 247 2.83 13.77 15.72
CA ARG A 247 3.84 13.86 16.78
C ARG A 247 3.22 13.60 18.16
N LYS A 248 2.12 14.30 18.48
CA LYS A 248 1.43 14.15 19.77
C LYS A 248 1.02 12.71 20.06
N ASN A 249 0.68 11.95 19.01
CA ASN A 249 0.23 10.57 19.10
C ASN A 249 1.35 9.52 18.89
N ASN A 250 2.61 9.96 18.79
CA ASN A 250 3.78 9.07 18.62
C ASN A 250 3.65 8.13 17.39
N TYR A 251 3.21 8.67 16.25
CA TYR A 251 3.04 7.90 15.01
C TYR A 251 4.30 7.84 14.14
N PHE A 252 5.28 8.71 14.37
CA PHE A 252 6.57 8.67 13.67
C PHE A 252 7.55 7.60 14.19
N VAL A 253 7.19 6.91 15.28
CA VAL A 253 8.06 5.90 15.91
C VAL A 253 8.14 4.65 15.03
N ASN A 254 9.33 4.07 14.87
CA ASN A 254 9.61 2.85 14.10
C ASN A 254 9.34 2.91 12.58
N LYS A 255 9.21 4.11 11.98
CA LYS A 255 9.36 4.35 10.53
C LYS A 255 8.51 3.54 9.52
N SER A 256 7.42 2.84 9.82
CA SER A 256 6.51 2.46 8.69
C SER A 256 5.06 2.22 9.04
N ASP A 257 4.73 1.39 10.02
CA ASP A 257 3.37 0.81 9.99
C ASP A 257 2.31 1.69 10.67
N LEU A 258 2.64 2.31 11.80
CA LEU A 258 1.67 3.13 12.55
C LEU A 258 1.29 4.40 11.80
N LEU A 259 2.24 5.00 11.09
CA LEU A 259 2.00 6.23 10.36
C LEU A 259 1.04 5.97 9.18
N SER A 260 1.25 4.90 8.43
CA SER A 260 0.36 4.51 7.32
C SER A 260 -1.03 4.07 7.78
N LEU A 261 -1.13 3.35 8.89
CA LEU A 261 -2.41 2.96 9.46
C LEU A 261 -3.25 4.18 9.91
N PHE A 262 -2.62 5.12 10.61
CA PHE A 262 -3.32 6.23 11.28
C PHE A 262 -3.23 7.57 10.55
N THR A 263 -2.71 7.61 9.31
CA THR A 263 -2.94 8.78 8.45
C THR A 263 -4.37 8.76 7.91
N CYS A 264 -4.96 9.95 7.86
CA CYS A 264 -6.24 10.24 7.21
C CYS A 264 -6.03 10.64 5.75
N SER A 265 -7.11 10.61 4.96
CA SER A 265 -7.13 11.09 3.57
C SER A 265 -7.60 12.54 3.50
N TYR A 266 -7.27 13.22 2.41
CA TYR A 266 -7.94 14.45 2.00
C TYR A 266 -8.95 14.16 0.88
N PRO A 267 -10.19 14.68 0.97
CA PRO A 267 -11.20 14.48 -0.07
C PRO A 267 -10.85 15.24 -1.35
N MET A 268 -11.18 14.65 -2.49
CA MET A 268 -10.90 15.20 -3.83
C MET A 268 -12.16 15.28 -4.70
N ASP A 269 -13.08 14.32 -4.56
CA ASP A 269 -14.34 14.31 -5.30
C ASP A 269 -15.42 15.14 -4.60
N GLY A 270 -16.14 15.95 -5.36
CA GLY A 270 -17.29 16.75 -4.89
C GLY A 270 -17.00 17.79 -3.79
N ASP A 271 -15.73 18.03 -3.44
CA ASP A 271 -15.34 18.90 -2.32
C ASP A 271 -14.76 20.24 -2.81
N ASP A 272 -15.34 21.36 -2.36
CA ASP A 272 -14.91 22.72 -2.71
C ASP A 272 -13.46 23.04 -2.24
N LYS A 273 -12.95 22.29 -1.26
CA LYS A 273 -11.60 22.44 -0.71
C LYS A 273 -10.56 21.57 -1.42
N ARG A 274 -10.90 20.80 -2.45
CA ARG A 274 -9.96 19.89 -3.16
C ARG A 274 -8.62 20.53 -3.56
N VAL A 275 -8.63 21.81 -3.98
CA VAL A 275 -7.39 22.56 -4.29
C VAL A 275 -6.54 22.74 -3.03
N SER A 276 -7.13 23.28 -1.96
CA SER A 276 -6.42 23.47 -0.69
C SER A 276 -5.99 22.14 -0.06
N SER A 277 -6.82 21.11 -0.15
CA SER A 277 -6.54 19.74 0.30
C SER A 277 -5.29 19.16 -0.37
N PHE A 278 -5.20 19.23 -1.70
CA PHE A 278 -4.05 18.71 -2.44
C PHE A 278 -2.79 19.54 -2.21
N ASN A 279 -2.95 20.84 -1.98
CA ASN A 279 -1.89 21.73 -1.56
C ASN A 279 -1.35 21.39 -0.17
N THR A 280 -2.23 21.10 0.80
CA THR A 280 -1.84 20.60 2.13
C THR A 280 -1.08 19.28 2.03
N LEU A 281 -1.53 18.35 1.18
CA LEU A 281 -0.79 17.12 0.89
C LEU A 281 0.64 17.43 0.42
N SER A 282 0.80 18.33 -0.56
CA SER A 282 2.10 18.77 -1.08
C SER A 282 2.98 19.41 0.00
N ASP A 283 2.38 20.18 0.92
CA ASP A 283 3.12 20.80 2.02
C ASP A 283 3.59 19.77 3.06
N ILE A 284 2.81 18.71 3.30
CA ILE A 284 3.23 17.57 4.13
C ILE A 284 4.42 16.85 3.47
N ARG A 285 4.36 16.60 2.15
CA ARG A 285 5.48 16.00 1.39
C ARG A 285 6.77 16.80 1.56
N LYS A 286 6.68 18.12 1.37
CA LYS A 286 7.81 19.04 1.58
C LYS A 286 8.33 18.98 3.02
N GLY A 287 7.47 18.87 4.02
CA GLY A 287 7.87 18.70 5.41
C GLY A 287 8.70 17.43 5.65
N PHE A 288 8.36 16.31 5.01
CA PHE A 288 9.16 15.08 5.08
C PHE A 288 10.53 15.22 4.39
N ASP A 289 10.63 15.99 3.31
CA ASP A 289 11.91 16.25 2.66
C ASP A 289 12.82 17.17 3.50
N GLN A 290 12.21 18.03 4.33
CA GLN A 290 12.92 18.88 5.28
C GLN A 290 13.36 18.11 6.54
N ASN A 291 12.67 17.03 6.90
CA ASN A 291 13.00 16.21 8.06
C ASN A 291 12.92 14.70 7.71
N GLU A 292 14.05 14.15 7.26
CA GLU A 292 14.13 12.73 6.87
C GLU A 292 14.11 11.76 8.06
N GLU A 293 14.33 12.23 9.29
CA GLU A 293 14.30 11.36 10.47
C GLU A 293 12.90 10.80 10.72
N ILE A 294 11.86 11.57 10.38
CA ILE A 294 10.45 11.19 10.54
C ILE A 294 9.84 10.59 9.27
N LYS A 295 10.59 10.55 8.15
CA LYS A 295 10.11 9.99 6.89
C LYS A 295 9.96 8.46 7.02
N PRO A 296 8.79 7.88 6.68
CA PRO A 296 8.59 6.44 6.74
C PRO A 296 9.43 5.70 5.68
N ALA A 297 9.65 4.40 5.86
CA ALA A 297 10.36 3.55 4.91
C ALA A 297 9.56 3.40 3.60
N ASN A 298 8.25 3.20 3.71
CA ASN A 298 7.30 3.25 2.59
C ASN A 298 6.70 4.66 2.53
N TRP A 299 7.37 5.57 1.85
CA TRP A 299 7.01 6.99 1.79
C TRP A 299 6.38 7.40 0.45
N ASN A 300 5.97 6.43 -0.37
CA ASN A 300 5.04 6.66 -1.47
C ASN A 300 3.82 7.40 -0.95
N ASN A 301 3.29 8.35 -1.71
CA ASN A 301 1.94 8.86 -1.48
C ASN A 301 0.93 7.86 -2.06
N GLU A 302 -0.36 8.11 -1.83
CA GLU A 302 -1.40 7.24 -2.35
C GLU A 302 -2.61 8.08 -2.76
N ILE A 303 -3.07 7.89 -3.99
CA ILE A 303 -4.25 8.54 -4.56
C ILE A 303 -5.23 7.44 -4.95
N LEU A 304 -6.45 7.52 -4.45
CA LEU A 304 -7.52 6.60 -4.84
C LEU A 304 -8.36 7.22 -5.94
N ILE A 305 -8.50 6.48 -7.04
CA ILE A 305 -9.45 6.82 -8.11
C ILE A 305 -10.61 5.84 -8.12
N SER A 306 -11.75 6.25 -8.69
CA SER A 306 -12.87 5.36 -8.95
C SER A 306 -12.46 4.19 -9.84
N ALA A 307 -12.93 2.98 -9.53
CA ALA A 307 -12.74 1.83 -10.42
C ALA A 307 -13.35 2.10 -11.80
N TRP A 308 -12.65 1.69 -12.85
CA TRP A 308 -13.11 1.80 -14.24
C TRP A 308 -13.77 0.51 -14.73
N ASP A 309 -14.39 0.59 -15.91
CA ASP A 309 -15.02 -0.55 -16.57
C ASP A 309 -13.98 -1.46 -17.23
N GLU A 310 -13.84 -2.70 -16.74
CA GLU A 310 -12.92 -3.69 -17.29
C GLU A 310 -13.36 -4.24 -18.67
N GLU A 311 -14.64 -4.08 -19.03
CA GLU A 311 -15.18 -4.57 -20.31
C GLU A 311 -14.77 -3.68 -21.48
N HIS A 312 -14.48 -2.40 -21.20
CA HIS A 312 -14.17 -1.35 -22.17
C HIS A 312 -12.76 -0.73 -21.98
N PRO A 313 -11.68 -1.54 -22.05
CA PRO A 313 -10.32 -1.03 -21.87
C PRO A 313 -9.89 0.01 -22.90
N GLU A 314 -10.50 0.02 -24.08
CA GLU A 314 -10.28 1.05 -25.10
C GLU A 314 -10.67 2.45 -24.62
N ARG A 315 -11.51 2.57 -23.58
CA ARG A 315 -11.89 3.86 -22.98
C ARG A 315 -11.00 4.25 -21.80
N LEU A 316 -10.19 3.34 -21.24
CA LEU A 316 -9.28 3.68 -20.15
C LEU A 316 -8.19 4.66 -20.65
N PRO A 317 -7.99 5.82 -19.99
CA PRO A 317 -7.06 6.85 -20.46
C PRO A 317 -5.61 6.53 -20.10
N VAL A 318 -5.10 5.39 -20.57
CA VAL A 318 -3.70 5.01 -20.41
C VAL A 318 -2.82 5.84 -21.35
N MET A 319 -1.92 6.64 -20.77
CA MET A 319 -0.93 7.43 -21.53
C MET A 319 0.31 6.60 -21.87
N ALA A 320 0.77 5.77 -20.93
CA ALA A 320 1.95 4.93 -21.11
C ALA A 320 1.89 3.69 -20.22
N ILE A 321 2.60 2.64 -20.64
CA ILE A 321 2.95 1.51 -19.79
C ILE A 321 4.39 1.72 -19.32
N PHE A 322 4.66 1.55 -18.03
CA PHE A 322 5.98 1.76 -17.48
C PHE A 322 6.65 0.47 -17.02
N TYR A 323 7.98 0.52 -16.98
CA TYR A 323 8.81 -0.42 -16.23
C TYR A 323 9.93 0.32 -15.50
N THR A 324 10.32 -0.18 -14.33
CA THR A 324 11.44 0.37 -13.55
C THR A 324 12.77 0.04 -14.23
N LYS A 325 13.64 1.05 -14.33
CA LYS A 325 15.02 0.94 -14.83
C LYS A 325 15.82 -0.17 -14.14
N ASP A 326 16.72 -0.81 -14.89
CA ASP A 326 17.64 -1.86 -14.43
C ASP A 326 16.95 -3.12 -13.85
N ASN A 327 15.67 -3.33 -14.20
CA ASN A 327 14.91 -4.52 -13.83
C ASN A 327 14.39 -5.21 -15.11
N VAL A 328 15.04 -6.29 -15.52
CA VAL A 328 14.68 -7.02 -16.74
C VAL A 328 13.27 -7.62 -16.62
N SER A 329 12.90 -8.07 -15.42
CA SER A 329 11.60 -8.68 -15.16
C SER A 329 10.45 -7.70 -15.35
N SER A 330 10.64 -6.43 -14.96
CA SER A 330 9.62 -5.41 -15.16
C SER A 330 9.46 -5.02 -16.63
N LEU A 331 10.54 -5.00 -17.41
CA LEU A 331 10.43 -4.77 -18.86
C LEU A 331 9.59 -5.87 -19.51
N ASN A 332 9.85 -7.14 -19.21
CA ASN A 332 9.06 -8.25 -19.75
C ASN A 332 7.57 -8.12 -19.38
N ALA A 333 7.26 -7.76 -18.13
CA ALA A 333 5.89 -7.51 -17.70
C ALA A 333 5.22 -6.35 -18.46
N ALA A 334 5.92 -5.22 -18.63
CA ALA A 334 5.43 -4.09 -19.41
C ALA A 334 5.16 -4.47 -20.88
N LEU A 335 6.02 -5.29 -21.50
CA LEU A 335 5.81 -5.76 -22.87
C LEU A 335 4.62 -6.72 -22.99
N LEU A 336 4.34 -7.52 -21.96
CA LEU A 336 3.14 -8.35 -21.87
C LEU A 336 1.88 -7.50 -21.72
N TYR A 337 1.90 -6.48 -20.85
CA TYR A 337 0.79 -5.53 -20.72
C TYR A 337 0.50 -4.79 -22.02
N GLN A 338 1.55 -4.30 -22.72
CA GLN A 338 1.41 -3.62 -24.01
C GLN A 338 0.73 -4.55 -25.03
N ARG A 339 1.19 -5.80 -25.09
CA ARG A 339 0.62 -6.81 -25.97
C ARG A 339 -0.86 -7.05 -25.64
N ALA A 340 -1.17 -7.31 -24.38
CA ALA A 340 -2.54 -7.58 -23.95
C ALA A 340 -3.48 -6.41 -24.30
N PHE A 341 -3.03 -5.17 -24.08
CA PHE A 341 -3.80 -3.97 -24.41
C PHE A 341 -4.02 -3.86 -25.92
N PHE A 342 -2.97 -4.05 -26.72
CA PHE A 342 -3.09 -4.01 -28.18
C PHE A 342 -4.02 -5.11 -28.72
N ASP A 343 -3.88 -6.35 -28.27
CA ASP A 343 -4.72 -7.45 -28.76
C ASP A 343 -6.20 -7.24 -28.45
N LYS A 344 -6.52 -6.55 -27.35
CA LYS A 344 -7.88 -6.26 -26.92
C LYS A 344 -8.48 -5.01 -27.55
N THR A 345 -7.68 -3.97 -27.79
CA THR A 345 -8.16 -2.62 -28.19
C THR A 345 -7.71 -2.18 -29.58
N ASN A 346 -6.74 -2.89 -30.17
CA ASN A 346 -5.99 -2.49 -31.35
C ASN A 346 -5.20 -1.17 -31.19
N GLU A 347 -4.98 -0.72 -29.95
CA GLU A 347 -4.25 0.49 -29.62
C GLU A 347 -2.81 0.19 -29.15
N MET A 348 -1.84 0.88 -29.75
CA MET A 348 -0.43 0.75 -29.41
C MET A 348 -0.03 1.78 -28.35
N ILE A 349 -0.10 1.38 -27.07
CA ILE A 349 0.36 2.22 -25.95
C ILE A 349 1.90 2.23 -25.87
N PRO A 350 2.56 3.40 -25.75
CA PRO A 350 4.01 3.44 -25.63
C PRO A 350 4.50 2.85 -24.31
N VAL A 351 5.71 2.27 -24.33
CA VAL A 351 6.36 1.71 -23.14
C VAL A 351 7.51 2.63 -22.73
N VAL A 352 7.62 2.96 -21.44
CA VAL A 352 8.60 3.90 -20.91
C VAL A 352 9.37 3.29 -19.74
N GLU A 353 10.70 3.42 -19.79
CA GLU A 353 11.57 3.18 -18.65
C GLU A 353 11.47 4.34 -17.66
N ILE A 354 11.24 4.04 -16.38
CA ILE A 354 11.32 5.02 -15.30
C ILE A 354 12.50 4.69 -14.40
N LYS A 355 13.43 5.62 -14.25
CA LYS A 355 14.32 5.67 -13.09
C LYS A 355 13.59 6.42 -11.98
N PHE A 356 13.12 5.71 -10.95
CA PHE A 356 12.51 6.37 -9.80
C PHE A 356 13.59 7.06 -8.93
N PRO A 357 13.28 8.21 -8.31
CA PRO A 357 14.18 8.86 -7.36
C PRO A 357 14.57 7.93 -6.21
N LYS A 358 15.85 7.92 -5.84
CA LYS A 358 16.35 7.17 -4.67
C LYS A 358 16.15 7.91 -3.34
N ASP A 359 16.16 9.23 -3.40
CA ASP A 359 16.01 10.14 -2.28
C ASP A 359 15.46 11.48 -2.79
N LYS A 360 15.52 12.54 -1.96
CA LYS A 360 15.03 13.87 -2.34
C LYS A 360 15.93 14.63 -3.32
N TYR A 361 17.19 14.24 -3.44
CA TYR A 361 18.19 14.88 -4.30
C TYR A 361 18.27 14.23 -5.69
N ASP A 362 17.89 12.95 -5.81
CA ASP A 362 17.78 12.26 -7.10
C ASP A 362 16.51 12.67 -7.84
N THR A 363 16.54 12.61 -9.17
CA THR A 363 15.42 13.02 -10.04
C THR A 363 14.91 11.84 -10.85
N ALA A 364 13.62 11.86 -11.18
CA ALA A 364 13.06 10.85 -12.06
C ALA A 364 13.57 11.04 -13.49
N GLU A 365 13.90 9.94 -14.17
CA GLU A 365 14.26 9.95 -15.58
C GLU A 365 13.32 9.04 -16.36
N PHE A 366 12.94 9.49 -17.57
CA PHE A 366 12.00 8.81 -18.44
C PHE A 366 12.67 8.55 -19.78
N LYS A 367 12.56 7.31 -20.28
CA LYS A 367 13.09 6.94 -21.61
C LYS A 367 12.11 6.03 -22.32
N GLU A 368 11.63 6.46 -23.48
CA GLU A 368 10.74 5.65 -24.29
C GLU A 368 11.49 4.40 -24.81
N TYR A 369 10.87 3.24 -24.64
CA TYR A 369 11.41 1.97 -25.09
C TYR A 369 11.13 1.78 -26.58
N ILE A 370 12.17 1.98 -27.37
CA ILE A 370 12.21 1.65 -28.79
C ILE A 370 13.36 0.67 -28.93
N LYS A 371 13.03 -0.57 -29.30
CA LYS A 371 14.06 -1.54 -29.67
C LYS A 371 14.51 -1.16 -31.10
N ASN A 372 15.78 -0.80 -31.25
CA ASN A 372 16.39 -0.52 -32.55
C ASN A 372 16.41 -1.76 -33.43
#